data_AF-A0A7C3N5B1-F1
#
_entry.id   AF-A0A7C3N5B1-F1
#
_cell.length_a   1.000
_cell.length_b   1.000
_cell.length_c   1.000
_cell.angle_alpha   90.00
_cell.angle_beta   90.00
_cell.angle_gamma   90.00
#
_symmetry.space_group_name_H-M   'P 1'
#
loop_
_entity.id
_entity.type
_entity.pdbx_description
1 polymer ?
#
loop_
_entity_poly.entity_id
_entity_poly.type
_entity_poly.pdbx_seq_one_letter_code
_entity_poly.pdbx_strand_id
1 'polypeptide(L)'
;MVEKGPKIINTEAVAQDKDYEPPLIIAWGVDESTTGTKTITMGRTIIPPGGRNQRHYHANCDAAFFVRKGTIKVFIGEEKKEYIVPENHIVFSPAGNIHGLQNMSDTETAELIFTYGNCPSKAAAGTVYLEEPWVKQE
;
A
#
# COMPACT_ATOMS: atom_id res chain seq x y z
N MET A 1 -23.46 -12.25 -2.18
CA MET A 1 -23.69 -11.03 -1.37
C MET A 1 -22.87 -11.17 -0.10
N VAL A 2 -22.07 -10.17 0.26
CA VAL A 2 -21.29 -10.20 1.49
C VAL A 2 -22.22 -9.96 2.68
N GLU A 3 -22.21 -10.84 3.68
CA GLU A 3 -23.05 -10.69 4.88
C GLU A 3 -22.74 -9.39 5.63
N LYS A 4 -23.79 -8.69 6.05
CA LYS A 4 -23.69 -7.41 6.76
C LYS A 4 -23.48 -7.65 8.26
N GLY A 5 -22.35 -7.19 8.79
CA GLY A 5 -22.04 -7.28 10.22
C GLY A 5 -20.53 -7.07 10.49
N PRO A 6 -20.12 -6.97 11.77
CA PRO A 6 -18.72 -6.94 12.14
C PRO A 6 -17.99 -8.20 11.68
N LYS A 7 -16.72 -8.07 11.28
CA LYS A 7 -15.90 -9.18 10.81
C LYS A 7 -14.51 -9.14 11.40
N ILE A 8 -13.94 -10.32 11.60
CA ILE A 8 -12.52 -10.51 11.89
C ILE A 8 -11.90 -11.09 10.63
N ILE A 9 -10.88 -10.41 10.09
CA ILE A 9 -10.21 -10.82 8.86
C ILE A 9 -8.77 -11.16 9.19
N ASN A 10 -8.37 -12.40 8.88
CA ASN A 10 -6.97 -12.82 8.94
C ASN A 10 -6.29 -12.46 7.61
N THR A 11 -5.43 -11.45 7.61
CA THR A 11 -4.71 -10.99 6.40
C THR A 11 -3.68 -12.01 5.88
N GLU A 12 -3.34 -13.05 6.66
CA GLU A 12 -2.52 -14.16 6.17
C GLU A 12 -3.32 -15.20 5.37
N ALA A 13 -4.65 -15.22 5.55
CA ALA A 13 -5.54 -16.18 4.90
C ALA A 13 -6.30 -15.59 3.70
N VAL A 14 -6.28 -14.27 3.51
CA VAL A 14 -6.86 -13.63 2.32
C VAL A 14 -5.95 -13.80 1.11
N ALA A 15 -6.54 -13.76 -0.09
CA ALA A 15 -5.78 -13.80 -1.33
C ALA A 15 -4.78 -12.64 -1.38
N GLN A 16 -3.55 -12.95 -1.80
CA GLN A 16 -2.48 -11.97 -1.96
C GLN A 16 -2.49 -11.40 -3.38
N ASP A 17 -2.54 -10.09 -3.46
CA ASP A 17 -2.46 -9.31 -4.69
C ASP A 17 -1.01 -8.91 -4.93
N LYS A 18 -0.43 -9.44 -6.01
CA LYS A 18 0.96 -9.19 -6.42
C LYS A 18 1.05 -8.32 -7.66
N ASP A 19 -0.09 -7.97 -8.24
CA ASP A 19 -0.19 -7.30 -9.53
C ASP A 19 -0.50 -5.82 -9.37
N TYR A 20 -1.05 -5.40 -8.22
CA TYR A 20 -1.41 -4.01 -7.99
C TYR A 20 -0.19 -3.09 -7.86
N GLU A 21 0.80 -3.43 -7.04
CA GLU A 21 2.01 -2.60 -6.86
C GLU A 21 3.29 -3.46 -6.88
N PRO A 22 3.60 -4.15 -7.97
CA PRO A 22 4.74 -5.07 -8.00
C PRO A 22 6.04 -4.36 -7.63
N PRO A 23 6.93 -5.01 -6.83
CA PRO A 23 6.88 -6.39 -6.35
C PRO A 23 6.19 -6.57 -4.98
N LEU A 24 5.40 -5.60 -4.53
CA LEU A 24 4.76 -5.65 -3.21
C LEU A 24 3.67 -6.74 -3.21
N ILE A 25 3.45 -7.31 -2.02
CA ILE A 25 2.47 -8.37 -1.80
C ILE A 25 1.40 -7.81 -0.87
N ILE A 26 0.21 -7.58 -1.39
CA ILE A 26 -0.86 -6.88 -0.70
C ILE A 26 -1.96 -7.86 -0.29
N ALA A 27 -2.30 -7.84 1.00
CA ALA A 27 -3.47 -8.51 1.56
C ALA A 27 -4.55 -7.47 1.86
N TRP A 28 -5.61 -7.44 1.05
CA TRP A 28 -6.78 -6.58 1.25
C TRP A 28 -7.61 -7.13 2.42
N GLY A 29 -7.44 -6.55 3.61
CA GLY A 29 -8.07 -7.03 4.83
C GLY A 29 -9.49 -6.49 5.01
N VAL A 30 -9.67 -5.19 4.79
CA VAL A 30 -10.97 -4.52 4.80
C VAL A 30 -11.14 -3.85 3.46
N ASP A 31 -12.09 -4.30 2.67
CA ASP A 31 -12.52 -3.70 1.41
C ASP A 31 -13.94 -4.17 1.08
N GLU A 32 -14.48 -3.72 -0.05
CA GLU A 32 -15.79 -4.10 -0.55
C GLU A 32 -15.93 -5.62 -0.70
N SER A 33 -14.87 -6.32 -1.14
CA SER A 33 -14.92 -7.75 -1.40
C SER A 33 -14.96 -8.59 -0.11
N THR A 34 -14.20 -8.19 0.91
CA THR A 34 -14.09 -8.90 2.19
C THR A 34 -15.22 -8.56 3.16
N THR A 35 -15.61 -7.28 3.20
CA THR A 35 -16.50 -6.76 4.24
C THR A 35 -17.79 -6.12 3.70
N GLY A 36 -17.85 -5.80 2.40
CA GLY A 36 -18.97 -5.05 1.82
C GLY A 36 -18.98 -3.56 2.18
N THR A 37 -17.93 -3.07 2.83
CA THR A 37 -17.77 -1.64 3.18
C THR A 37 -17.81 -0.75 1.93
N LYS A 38 -18.26 0.49 2.13
CA LYS A 38 -18.29 1.53 1.10
C LYS A 38 -17.34 2.70 1.38
N THR A 39 -16.70 2.70 2.54
CA THR A 39 -16.11 3.93 3.11
C THR A 39 -14.65 3.79 3.54
N ILE A 40 -14.10 2.58 3.55
CA ILE A 40 -12.72 2.37 3.98
C ILE A 40 -12.13 1.17 3.28
N THR A 41 -10.87 1.29 2.89
CA THR A 41 -10.03 0.16 2.51
C THR A 41 -8.88 0.09 3.49
N MET A 42 -8.56 -1.08 4.01
CA MET A 42 -7.35 -1.31 4.80
C MET A 42 -6.69 -2.61 4.37
N GLY A 43 -5.38 -2.66 4.46
CA GLY A 43 -4.66 -3.87 4.15
C GLY A 43 -3.28 -3.92 4.77
N ARG A 44 -2.67 -5.08 4.60
CA ARG A 44 -1.31 -5.37 5.02
C ARG A 44 -0.46 -5.55 3.76
N THR A 45 0.69 -4.90 3.71
CA THR A 45 1.61 -4.99 2.58
C THR A 45 2.95 -5.51 3.06
N ILE A 46 3.42 -6.59 2.41
CA ILE A 46 4.77 -7.10 2.56
C ILE A 46 5.60 -6.56 1.41
N ILE A 47 6.76 -5.99 1.72
CA ILE A 47 7.69 -5.42 0.75
C ILE A 47 8.94 -6.32 0.74
N PRO A 48 9.21 -7.04 -0.36
CA PRO A 48 10.38 -7.92 -0.45
C PRO A 48 11.71 -7.18 -0.24
N PRO A 49 12.81 -7.89 0.03
CA PRO A 49 14.13 -7.27 0.19
C PRO A 49 14.56 -6.46 -1.04
N GLY A 50 14.89 -5.18 -0.83
CA GLY A 50 15.20 -4.19 -1.86
C GLY A 50 14.02 -3.80 -2.76
N GLY A 51 12.84 -4.40 -2.54
CA GLY A 51 11.65 -4.24 -3.37
C GLY A 51 11.14 -2.80 -3.34
N ARG A 52 10.70 -2.32 -4.51
CA ARG A 52 10.25 -0.95 -4.73
C ARG A 52 9.02 -0.94 -5.62
N ASN A 53 7.96 -0.25 -5.24
CA ASN A 53 6.83 -0.02 -6.14
C ASN A 53 7.06 1.19 -7.04
N GLN A 54 6.23 1.28 -8.08
CA GLN A 54 6.13 2.46 -8.95
C GLN A 54 5.64 3.66 -8.15
N ARG A 55 6.17 4.86 -8.47
CA ARG A 55 5.50 6.08 -8.04
C ARG A 55 4.11 6.17 -8.67
N HIS A 56 3.14 6.50 -7.85
CA HIS A 56 1.74 6.60 -8.25
C HIS A 56 1.02 7.62 -7.37
N TYR A 57 -0.25 7.88 -7.69
CA TYR A 57 -1.17 8.58 -6.81
C TYR A 57 -2.55 7.92 -6.89
N HIS A 58 -3.38 8.15 -5.88
CA HIS A 58 -4.80 7.77 -5.89
C HIS A 58 -5.64 9.02 -6.14
N ALA A 59 -6.39 9.04 -7.24
CA ALA A 59 -7.16 10.23 -7.62
C ALA A 59 -8.37 10.49 -6.70
N ASN A 60 -8.92 9.44 -6.10
CA ASN A 60 -10.22 9.49 -5.44
C ASN A 60 -10.17 9.40 -3.92
N CYS A 61 -8.99 9.20 -3.34
CA CYS A 61 -8.87 9.01 -1.90
C CYS A 61 -7.49 9.38 -1.35
N ASP A 62 -7.49 9.80 -0.10
CA ASP A 62 -6.25 9.88 0.68
C ASP A 62 -5.76 8.47 1.00
N ALA A 63 -4.43 8.32 1.06
CA ALA A 63 -3.77 7.14 1.57
C ALA A 63 -2.96 7.46 2.82
N ALA A 64 -2.99 6.55 3.78
CA ALA A 64 -2.07 6.56 4.90
C ALA A 64 -1.53 5.16 5.13
N PHE A 65 -0.29 5.05 5.63
CA PHE A 65 0.22 3.78 6.10
C PHE A 65 1.10 3.93 7.33
N PHE A 66 1.11 2.90 8.15
CA PHE A 66 1.95 2.74 9.33
C PHE A 66 3.04 1.69 9.04
N VAL A 67 4.30 2.06 9.21
CA VAL A 67 5.43 1.14 9.02
C VAL A 67 5.54 0.23 10.25
N ARG A 68 5.17 -1.03 10.07
CA ARG A 68 5.09 -2.01 11.17
C ARG A 68 6.40 -2.76 11.41
N LYS A 69 7.13 -3.07 10.33
CA LYS A 69 8.40 -3.81 10.34
C LYS A 69 9.37 -3.22 9.32
N GLY A 70 10.64 -3.10 9.70
CA GLY A 70 11.73 -2.66 8.83
C GLY A 70 11.74 -1.15 8.58
N THR A 71 12.68 -0.74 7.73
CA THR A 71 12.85 0.66 7.31
C THR A 71 12.60 0.77 5.82
N ILE A 72 11.80 1.76 5.43
CA ILE A 72 11.53 2.04 4.03
C ILE A 72 12.09 3.41 3.64
N LYS A 73 12.37 3.58 2.35
CA LYS A 73 12.55 4.88 1.73
C LYS A 73 11.27 5.25 1.01
N VAL A 74 10.71 6.42 1.28
CA VAL A 74 9.51 6.95 0.63
C VAL A 74 9.93 8.04 -0.36
N PHE A 75 9.30 8.04 -1.54
CA PHE A 75 9.48 9.06 -2.58
C PHE A 75 8.21 9.92 -2.62
N ILE A 76 8.32 11.24 -2.42
CA ILE A 76 7.16 12.14 -2.37
C ILE A 76 7.25 13.22 -3.45
N GLY A 77 6.13 13.46 -4.13
CA GLY A 77 5.94 14.55 -5.07
C GLY A 77 6.62 14.34 -6.43
N GLU A 78 6.44 15.32 -7.31
CA GLU A 78 7.01 15.33 -8.66
C GLU A 78 8.54 15.25 -8.63
N GLU A 79 9.17 16.02 -7.73
CA GLU A 79 10.62 16.08 -7.50
C GLU A 79 11.21 14.81 -6.88
N LYS A 80 10.37 13.80 -6.55
CA LYS A 80 10.81 12.52 -5.98
C LYS A 80 11.67 12.71 -4.71
N LYS A 81 11.22 13.57 -3.80
CA LYS A 81 11.94 13.80 -2.53
C LYS A 81 11.99 12.51 -1.72
N GLU A 82 13.18 12.15 -1.25
CA GLU A 82 13.41 10.89 -0.54
C GLU A 82 13.39 11.10 0.97
N TYR A 83 12.68 10.21 1.67
CA TYR A 83 12.61 10.21 3.13
C TYR A 83 12.86 8.80 3.64
N ILE A 84 13.76 8.65 4.62
CA ILE A 84 13.94 7.38 5.34
C ILE A 84 12.92 7.32 6.47
N VAL A 85 12.06 6.31 6.43
CA VAL A 85 10.95 6.13 7.36
C VAL A 85 11.12 4.80 8.10
N PRO A 86 11.51 4.82 9.39
CA PRO A 86 11.68 3.61 10.18
C PRO A 86 10.32 3.11 10.72
N GLU A 87 10.36 1.99 11.45
CA GLU A 87 9.20 1.45 12.15
C GLU A 87 8.50 2.48 13.05
N ASN A 88 7.22 2.25 13.30
CA ASN A 88 6.35 3.05 14.16
C ASN A 88 6.08 4.48 13.66
N HIS A 89 6.29 4.74 12.37
CA HIS A 89 5.98 6.00 11.73
C HIS A 89 4.77 5.87 10.82
N ILE A 90 4.04 6.98 10.66
CA ILE A 90 2.90 7.11 9.77
C ILE A 90 3.31 8.00 8.59
N VAL A 91 2.95 7.58 7.38
CA VAL A 91 3.04 8.38 6.17
C VAL A 91 1.63 8.67 5.70
N PHE A 92 1.38 9.92 5.34
CA PHE A 92 0.11 10.38 4.81
C PHE A 92 0.33 10.99 3.43
N SER A 93 -0.52 10.64 2.47
CA SER A 93 -0.52 11.13 1.11
C SER A 93 -1.93 11.54 0.74
N PRO A 94 -2.23 12.84 0.61
CA PRO A 94 -3.55 13.29 0.18
C PRO A 94 -3.87 12.79 -1.23
N ALA A 95 -5.17 12.73 -1.57
CA ALA A 95 -5.62 12.40 -2.91
C ALA A 95 -4.88 13.23 -3.98
N GLY A 96 -4.49 12.57 -5.07
CA GLY A 96 -3.74 13.17 -6.17
C GLY A 96 -2.25 13.40 -5.91
N ASN A 97 -1.74 13.17 -4.70
CA ASN A 97 -0.32 13.39 -4.40
C ASN A 97 0.53 12.15 -4.68
N ILE A 98 1.62 12.38 -5.42
CA ILE A 98 2.54 11.34 -5.85
C ILE A 98 3.31 10.79 -4.67
N HIS A 99 3.29 9.46 -4.53
CA HIS A 99 4.09 8.73 -3.56
C HIS A 99 4.56 7.38 -4.10
N GLY A 100 5.53 6.79 -3.43
CA GLY A 100 6.04 5.44 -3.66
C GLY A 100 7.02 5.07 -2.56
N LEU A 101 7.44 3.82 -2.51
CA LEU A 101 8.33 3.31 -1.46
C LEU A 101 9.29 2.24 -1.94
N GLN A 102 10.35 2.05 -1.17
CA GLN A 102 11.34 1.00 -1.34
C GLN A 102 11.72 0.44 0.04
N ASN A 103 11.83 -0.88 0.14
CA ASN A 103 12.45 -1.53 1.29
C ASN A 103 13.97 -1.30 1.27
N MET A 104 14.51 -0.78 2.37
CA MET A 104 15.94 -0.46 2.50
C MET A 104 16.80 -1.67 2.83
N SER A 105 16.22 -2.80 3.23
CA SER A 105 16.96 -4.03 3.52
C SER A 105 17.04 -4.90 2.27
N ASP A 106 18.24 -5.41 1.95
CA ASP A 106 18.46 -6.39 0.89
C ASP A 106 18.30 -7.85 1.33
N THR A 107 18.09 -8.10 2.63
CA THR A 107 17.94 -9.46 3.18
C THR A 107 16.61 -9.69 3.89
N GLU A 108 16.03 -8.66 4.49
CA GLU A 108 14.81 -8.76 5.30
C GLU A 108 13.62 -8.08 4.61
N THR A 109 12.42 -8.61 4.83
CA THR A 109 11.18 -7.95 4.40
C THR A 109 10.85 -6.73 5.26
N ALA A 110 10.32 -5.67 4.65
CA ALA A 110 9.58 -4.63 5.36
C ALA A 110 8.07 -4.90 5.31
N GLU A 111 7.32 -4.30 6.24
CA GLU A 111 5.87 -4.45 6.33
C GLU A 111 5.19 -3.14 6.73
N LEU A 112 4.06 -2.86 6.10
CA LEU A 112 3.19 -1.74 6.48
C LEU A 112 1.72 -2.16 6.55
N ILE A 113 0.94 -1.38 7.30
CA ILE A 113 -0.52 -1.43 7.33
C ILE A 113 -1.02 -0.15 6.70
N PHE A 114 -1.80 -0.23 5.63
CA PHE A 114 -2.32 0.95 4.93
C PHE A 114 -3.83 1.10 5.11
N THR A 115 -4.31 2.31 4.83
CA THR A 115 -5.72 2.64 4.71
C THR A 115 -5.96 3.64 3.58
N TYR A 116 -7.11 3.52 2.93
CA TYR A 116 -7.68 4.54 2.05
C TYR A 116 -8.96 5.10 2.66
N GLY A 117 -9.01 6.42 2.80
CA GLY A 117 -10.17 7.12 3.36
C GLY A 117 -11.30 7.28 2.35
N ASN A 118 -12.54 7.01 2.77
CA ASN A 118 -13.75 7.12 1.93
C ASN A 118 -13.66 6.36 0.60
N CYS A 119 -12.96 5.22 0.59
CA CYS A 119 -12.68 4.45 -0.61
C CYS A 119 -12.94 2.96 -0.35
N PRO A 120 -13.81 2.30 -1.14
CA PRO A 120 -14.22 0.93 -0.86
C PRO A 120 -13.29 -0.16 -1.40
N SER A 121 -12.40 0.16 -2.34
CA SER A 121 -11.55 -0.84 -2.98
C SER A 121 -10.38 -0.22 -3.74
N LYS A 122 -9.41 -1.06 -4.12
CA LYS A 122 -8.30 -0.69 -5.01
C LYS A 122 -8.76 -0.11 -6.35
N ALA A 123 -9.87 -0.62 -6.90
CA ALA A 123 -10.41 -0.14 -8.17
C ALA A 123 -11.03 1.26 -8.01
N ALA A 124 -11.69 1.51 -6.87
CA ALA A 124 -12.29 2.80 -6.58
C ALA A 124 -11.25 3.89 -6.26
N ALA A 125 -10.04 3.52 -5.84
CA ALA A 125 -8.96 4.46 -5.48
C ALA A 125 -8.55 5.38 -6.65
N GLY A 126 -8.80 4.97 -7.90
CA GLY A 126 -8.42 5.75 -9.08
C GLY A 126 -6.90 5.88 -9.19
N THR A 127 -6.20 4.77 -8.97
CA THR A 127 -4.73 4.74 -8.94
C THR A 127 -4.15 4.96 -10.32
N VAL A 128 -3.19 5.87 -10.41
CA VAL A 128 -2.46 6.20 -11.63
C VAL A 128 -0.98 6.02 -11.39
N TYR A 129 -0.36 5.10 -12.14
CA TYR A 129 1.08 4.85 -12.10
C TYR A 129 1.82 5.79 -13.05
N LEU A 130 2.96 6.30 -12.60
CA LEU A 130 3.76 7.30 -13.33
C LEU A 130 5.07 6.74 -13.89
N GLU A 131 5.36 5.48 -13.59
CA GLU A 131 6.60 4.81 -13.92
C GLU A 131 6.26 3.37 -14.32
N GLU A 132 7.12 2.71 -15.10
CA GLU A 132 7.01 1.28 -15.35
C GLU A 132 7.33 0.46 -14.08
N PRO A 133 6.78 -0.77 -13.94
CA PRO A 133 7.08 -1.65 -12.82
C PRO A 133 8.59 -1.75 -12.57
N TRP A 134 8.97 -1.54 -11.30
CA TRP A 134 10.38 -1.61 -10.96
C TRP A 134 10.90 -3.04 -11.10
N VAL A 135 12.06 -3.17 -11.73
CA VAL A 135 12.79 -4.42 -11.85
C VAL A 135 14.09 -4.25 -11.05
N LYS A 136 14.37 -5.20 -10.13
CA LYS A 136 15.64 -5.20 -9.41
C LYS A 136 16.78 -5.33 -10.43
N GLN A 137 17.67 -4.35 -10.45
CA GLN A 137 18.90 -4.45 -11.21
C GLN A 137 19.84 -5.38 -10.44
N GLU A 138 20.45 -6.33 -11.15
CA GLU A 138 21.43 -7.28 -10.60
C GLU A 138 22.69 -6.59 -10.10
#